data_AF-A0A821VZ19-F1
#
_entry.id   AF-A0A821VZ19-F1
#
_cell.length_a   1.000
_cell.length_b   1.000
_cell.length_c   1.000
_cell.angle_alpha   90.00
_cell.angle_beta   90.00
_cell.angle_gamma   90.00
#
_symmetry.space_group_name_H-M   'P 1'
#
loop_
_entity.id
_entity.type
_entity.pdbx_description
1 polymer ?
#
loop_
_entity_poly.entity_id
_entity_poly.type
_entity_poly.pdbx_seq_one_letter_code
_entity_poly.pdbx_strand_id
1 'polypeptide(L)'
;MVCAAPEASNNSLKHIEWMWQSNLDPWSTYEPAKWSHYSDIENLIIERAFANNKPRAILDNYHIDFKDNLQISYVDNNKQRPVKRVVRQREDKHLREERFMDLPAASKGSFGGEYGWVSPFVIEVRRDLGLKPDELPSKRPDIIPKLVEKAARGIIAEGKLIEKRYEAEELANMLREQKNKGV
;
A
#
# COMPACT_ATOMS: atom_id res chain seq x y z
N MET A 1 -24.08 -45.61 -2.83
CA MET A 1 -22.74 -45.01 -2.68
C MET A 1 -22.88 -43.55 -3.11
N VAL A 2 -23.07 -42.66 -2.14
CA VAL A 2 -23.34 -41.23 -2.38
C VAL A 2 -22.00 -40.52 -2.34
N CYS A 3 -21.54 -40.03 -3.49
CA CYS A 3 -20.33 -39.22 -3.56
C CYS A 3 -20.65 -37.85 -2.95
N ALA A 4 -20.10 -37.58 -1.77
CA ALA A 4 -20.09 -36.26 -1.18
C ALA A 4 -19.25 -35.33 -2.07
N ALA A 5 -19.83 -34.21 -2.49
CA ALA A 5 -19.11 -33.14 -3.15
C ALA A 5 -18.06 -32.56 -2.18
N PRO A 6 -16.85 -32.20 -2.65
CA PRO A 6 -15.88 -31.53 -1.81
C PRO A 6 -16.42 -30.16 -1.40
N GLU A 7 -16.44 -29.89 -0.09
CA GLU A 7 -16.70 -28.57 0.45
C GLU A 7 -15.72 -27.57 -0.19
N ALA A 8 -16.26 -26.67 -1.01
CA ALA A 8 -15.50 -25.53 -1.50
C ALA A 8 -15.00 -24.78 -0.27
N SER A 9 -13.68 -24.76 -0.07
CA SER A 9 -13.06 -23.93 0.95
C SER A 9 -13.45 -22.49 0.67
N ASN A 10 -14.41 -21.96 1.44
CA ASN A 10 -14.79 -20.56 1.48
C ASN A 10 -13.61 -19.74 2.05
N ASN A 11 -12.52 -19.65 1.28
CA ASN A 11 -11.56 -18.56 1.43
C ASN A 11 -12.18 -17.31 0.83
N SER A 12 -13.26 -16.81 1.46
CA SER A 12 -13.69 -15.45 1.21
C SER A 12 -12.55 -14.56 1.69
N LEU A 13 -11.82 -13.99 0.73
CA LEU A 13 -10.75 -13.05 0.99
C LEU A 13 -11.38 -11.80 1.62
N LYS A 14 -11.49 -11.79 2.95
CA LYS A 14 -12.00 -10.67 3.74
C LYS A 14 -11.06 -9.49 3.53
N HIS A 15 -11.61 -8.35 3.13
CA HIS A 15 -10.87 -7.12 3.00
C HIS A 15 -11.06 -6.27 4.26
N ILE A 16 -9.96 -5.77 4.81
CA ILE A 16 -9.97 -4.95 6.02
C ILE A 16 -9.69 -3.51 5.65
N GLU A 17 -10.55 -2.63 6.13
CA GLU A 17 -10.50 -1.21 5.83
C GLU A 17 -10.67 -0.39 7.11
N TRP A 18 -9.70 0.46 7.38
CA TRP A 18 -9.75 1.46 8.43
C TRP A 18 -10.28 2.77 7.86
N MET A 19 -11.14 3.41 8.63
CA MET A 19 -11.79 4.67 8.27
C MET A 19 -11.72 5.65 9.44
N TRP A 20 -11.78 6.94 9.13
CA TRP A 20 -11.85 8.02 10.11
C TRP A 20 -13.02 8.95 9.82
N GLN A 21 -13.56 9.57 10.87
CA GLN A 21 -14.70 10.48 10.73
C GLN A 21 -14.25 11.86 10.23
N SER A 22 -14.70 12.21 9.03
CA SER A 22 -14.21 13.36 8.25
C SER A 22 -15.09 14.60 8.32
N ASN A 23 -16.15 14.60 9.13
CA ASN A 23 -16.91 15.82 9.45
C ASN A 23 -15.98 16.93 9.97
N LEU A 24 -16.35 18.20 9.75
CA LEU A 24 -15.61 19.33 10.31
C LEU A 24 -15.58 19.25 11.84
N ASP A 25 -16.75 19.04 12.44
CA ASP A 25 -16.91 18.62 13.83
C ASP A 25 -17.23 17.12 13.90
N PRO A 26 -16.29 16.26 14.33
CA PRO A 26 -16.50 14.82 14.42
C PRO A 26 -17.45 14.42 15.55
N TRP A 27 -17.79 15.34 16.47
CA TRP A 27 -18.63 15.07 17.64
C TRP A 27 -20.04 15.63 17.53
N SER A 28 -20.36 16.30 16.41
CA SER A 28 -21.69 16.85 16.15
C SER A 28 -22.74 15.74 16.13
N THR A 29 -23.82 15.95 16.86
CA THR A 29 -25.01 15.09 16.86
C THR A 29 -26.02 15.46 15.77
N TYR A 30 -25.81 16.60 15.10
CA TYR A 30 -26.73 17.16 14.12
C TYR A 30 -26.43 16.70 12.69
N GLU A 31 -25.18 16.37 12.39
CA GLU A 31 -24.76 15.90 11.07
C GLU A 31 -24.55 14.39 11.05
N PRO A 32 -24.91 13.70 9.96
CA PRO A 32 -24.56 12.30 9.80
C PRO A 32 -23.03 12.13 9.73
N ALA A 33 -22.53 11.08 10.36
CA ALA A 33 -21.11 10.74 10.36
C ALA A 33 -20.63 10.42 8.94
N LYS A 34 -19.74 11.26 8.41
CA LYS A 34 -19.03 11.05 7.15
C LYS A 34 -17.74 10.32 7.45
N TRP A 35 -17.50 9.22 6.74
CA TRP A 35 -16.33 8.38 6.94
C TRP A 35 -15.45 8.43 5.70
N SER A 36 -14.18 8.73 5.90
CA SER A 36 -13.15 8.72 4.86
C SER A 36 -12.16 7.59 5.10
N HIS A 37 -11.52 7.17 4.02
CA HIS A 37 -10.58 6.05 4.02
C HIS A 37 -9.17 6.55 4.32
N TYR A 38 -8.39 5.72 5.00
CA TYR A 38 -6.93 5.89 5.03
C TYR A 38 -6.32 5.52 3.69
N SER A 39 -5.09 6.00 3.42
CA SER A 39 -4.32 5.52 2.27
C SER A 39 -4.06 4.02 2.39
N ASP A 40 -3.75 3.34 1.27
CA ASP A 40 -3.43 1.90 1.31
C ASP A 40 -2.26 1.60 2.27
N ILE A 41 -1.29 2.50 2.36
CA ILE A 41 -0.10 2.36 3.22
C ILE A 41 -0.46 2.62 4.67
N GLU A 42 -1.20 3.70 4.96
CA GLU A 42 -1.70 4.00 6.31
C GLU A 42 -2.58 2.85 6.82
N ASN A 43 -3.51 2.35 6.00
CA ASN A 43 -4.36 1.20 6.33
C ASN A 43 -3.54 -0.04 6.67
N LEU A 44 -2.48 -0.31 5.90
CA LEU A 44 -1.55 -1.40 6.15
C LEU A 44 -0.83 -1.23 7.50
N ILE A 45 -0.34 -0.02 7.79
CA ILE A 45 0.37 0.29 9.04
C ILE A 45 -0.56 0.11 10.24
N ILE A 46 -1.78 0.64 10.15
CA ILE A 46 -2.79 0.55 11.20
C ILE A 46 -3.16 -0.91 11.44
N GLU A 47 -3.50 -1.66 10.38
CA GLU A 47 -3.89 -3.07 10.52
C GLU A 47 -2.74 -3.93 11.06
N ARG A 48 -1.50 -3.69 10.62
CA ARG A 48 -0.33 -4.39 11.16
C ARG A 48 -0.15 -4.09 12.64
N ALA A 49 -0.31 -2.84 13.08
CA ALA A 49 -0.18 -2.48 14.48
C ALA A 49 -1.29 -3.14 15.33
N PHE A 50 -2.53 -3.12 14.84
CA PHE A 50 -3.68 -3.76 15.46
C PHE A 50 -3.52 -5.28 15.58
N ALA A 51 -3.16 -5.96 14.49
CA ALA A 51 -2.94 -7.41 14.46
C ALA A 51 -1.81 -7.88 15.38
N ASN A 52 -0.82 -7.00 15.63
CA ASN A 52 0.27 -7.26 16.58
C ASN A 52 -0.06 -6.81 18.03
N ASN A 53 -1.31 -6.50 18.34
CA ASN A 53 -1.78 -6.03 19.65
C ASN A 53 -0.98 -4.83 20.20
N LYS A 54 -0.48 -3.96 19.31
CA LYS A 54 0.12 -2.69 19.75
C LYS A 54 -0.99 -1.80 20.29
N PRO A 55 -0.74 -0.96 21.31
CA PRO A 55 -1.76 -0.05 21.83
C PRO A 55 -2.08 1.09 20.86
N ARG A 56 -1.13 1.42 19.96
CA ARG A 56 -1.27 2.51 19.00
C ARG A 56 -0.59 2.21 17.67
N ALA A 57 -1.12 2.79 16.59
CA ALA A 57 -0.43 2.90 15.30
C ALA A 57 0.18 4.30 15.15
N ILE A 58 1.45 4.36 14.76
CA ILE A 58 2.18 5.61 14.53
C ILE A 58 2.13 5.92 13.03
N LEU A 59 1.63 7.09 12.68
CA LEU A 59 1.61 7.63 11.31
C LEU A 59 2.36 8.96 11.28
N ASP A 60 2.45 9.62 10.12
CA ASP A 60 3.27 10.83 9.96
C ASP A 60 2.77 12.02 10.79
N ASN A 61 1.48 12.36 10.69
CA ASN A 61 0.92 13.58 11.29
C ASN A 61 0.05 13.32 12.53
N TYR A 62 -0.21 12.05 12.83
CA TYR A 62 -1.09 11.62 13.90
C TYR A 62 -0.74 10.19 14.32
N HIS A 63 -1.32 9.75 15.44
CA HIS A 63 -1.35 8.35 15.82
C HIS A 63 -2.80 7.89 16.01
N ILE A 64 -3.00 6.59 15.91
CA ILE A 64 -4.28 5.94 16.23
C ILE A 64 -4.14 5.29 17.59
N ASP A 65 -4.96 5.68 18.55
CA ASP A 65 -5.16 4.97 19.81
C ASP A 65 -6.26 3.93 19.62
N PHE A 66 -5.91 2.65 19.76
CA PHE A 66 -6.85 1.55 19.59
C PHE A 66 -7.74 1.30 20.80
N LYS A 67 -7.37 1.82 21.98
CA LYS A 67 -8.19 1.68 23.18
C LYS A 67 -9.46 2.50 23.06
N ASP A 68 -9.31 3.76 22.67
CA ASP A 68 -10.41 4.71 22.57
C ASP A 68 -10.96 4.81 21.13
N ASN A 69 -10.30 4.14 20.17
CA ASN A 69 -10.59 4.22 18.72
C ASN A 69 -10.54 5.66 18.21
N LEU A 70 -9.43 6.34 18.49
CA LEU A 70 -9.23 7.74 18.14
C LEU A 70 -7.97 7.94 17.33
N GLN A 71 -8.09 8.73 16.28
CA GLN A 71 -6.98 9.41 15.64
C GLN A 71 -6.68 10.69 16.42
N ILE A 72 -5.43 10.91 16.82
CA ILE A 72 -4.98 12.06 17.59
C ILE A 72 -3.81 12.74 16.86
N SER A 73 -3.96 14.02 16.51
CA SER A 73 -2.89 14.79 15.87
C SER A 73 -1.71 15.03 16.80
N TYR A 74 -0.48 14.97 16.29
CA TYR A 74 0.70 15.37 17.06
C TYR A 74 0.83 16.87 17.27
N VAL A 75 0.19 17.67 16.42
CA VAL A 75 0.27 19.14 16.46
C VAL A 75 -0.73 19.71 17.45
N ASP A 76 -1.93 19.13 17.51
CA ASP A 76 -3.02 19.59 18.34
C ASP A 76 -3.77 18.40 18.93
N ASN A 77 -3.56 18.14 20.21
CA ASN A 77 -4.21 17.04 20.93
C ASN A 77 -5.73 17.18 20.99
N ASN A 78 -6.30 18.37 20.74
CA ASN A 78 -7.74 18.56 20.66
C ASN A 78 -8.31 18.17 19.29
N LYS A 79 -7.45 18.08 18.26
CA LYS A 79 -7.83 17.55 16.94
C LYS A 79 -7.83 16.04 16.97
N GLN A 80 -8.92 15.51 17.53
CA GLN A 80 -9.18 14.09 17.61
C GLN A 80 -10.33 13.71 16.68
N ARG A 81 -10.25 12.51 16.11
CA ARG A 81 -11.28 11.99 15.21
C ARG A 81 -11.55 10.52 15.53
N PRO A 82 -12.82 10.10 15.67
CA PRO A 82 -13.17 8.69 15.75
C PRO A 82 -12.65 7.89 14.56
N VAL A 83 -12.20 6.68 14.83
CA VAL A 83 -11.81 5.71 13.81
C VAL A 83 -12.61 4.42 13.94
N LYS A 84 -12.72 3.69 12.85
CA LYS A 84 -13.33 2.36 12.86
C LYS A 84 -12.64 1.42 11.89
N ARG A 85 -12.68 0.14 12.25
CA ARG A 85 -12.25 -0.98 11.41
C ARG A 85 -13.48 -1.65 10.81
N VAL A 86 -13.50 -1.80 9.49
CA VAL A 86 -14.58 -2.45 8.75
C VAL A 86 -14.01 -3.69 8.05
N VAL A 87 -14.69 -4.82 8.20
CA VAL A 87 -14.38 -6.05 7.45
C VAL A 87 -15.42 -6.18 6.35
N ARG A 88 -15.00 -6.06 5.09
CA ARG A 88 -15.86 -6.20 3.92
C ARG A 88 -15.67 -7.54 3.26
N GLN A 89 -16.74 -8.05 2.65
CA GLN A 89 -16.63 -9.17 1.71
C GLN A 89 -16.16 -8.65 0.35
N ARG A 90 -15.52 -9.51 -0.45
CA ARG A 90 -14.95 -9.10 -1.74
C ARG A 90 -16.04 -8.58 -2.71
N GLU A 91 -17.26 -9.10 -2.59
CA GLU A 91 -18.41 -8.65 -3.37
C GLU A 91 -18.81 -7.19 -3.09
N ASP A 92 -18.47 -6.64 -1.92
CA ASP A 92 -18.81 -5.26 -1.52
C ASP A 92 -17.81 -4.20 -2.02
N LYS A 93 -16.83 -4.60 -2.84
CA LYS A 93 -15.81 -3.67 -3.33
C LYS A 93 -16.38 -2.81 -4.45
N HIS A 94 -16.39 -1.49 -4.24
CA HIS A 94 -16.48 -0.52 -5.33
C HIS A 94 -15.21 -0.67 -6.19
N LEU A 95 -15.32 -1.36 -7.33
CA LEU A 95 -14.25 -1.41 -8.31
C LEU A 95 -14.02 0.01 -8.82
N ARG A 96 -12.76 0.39 -9.01
CA ARG A 96 -12.43 1.68 -9.62
C ARG A 96 -12.80 1.60 -11.09
N GLU A 97 -14.04 1.96 -11.43
CA GLU A 97 -14.63 1.80 -12.76
C GLU A 97 -13.75 2.42 -13.85
N GLU A 98 -13.04 3.51 -13.54
CA GLU A 98 -12.04 4.17 -14.40
C GLU A 98 -10.95 3.23 -14.95
N ARG A 99 -10.60 2.14 -14.24
CA ARG A 99 -9.63 1.12 -14.71
C ARG A 99 -10.23 0.12 -15.70
N PHE A 100 -11.56 0.08 -15.78
CA PHE A 100 -12.34 -0.81 -16.64
C PHE A 100 -13.12 -0.05 -17.71
N MET A 101 -13.05 1.29 -17.70
CA MET A 101 -13.41 2.10 -18.84
C MET A 101 -12.44 1.73 -19.97
N ASP A 102 -12.99 1.34 -21.12
CA ASP A 102 -12.24 1.24 -22.37
C ASP A 102 -11.74 2.65 -22.74
N LEU A 103 -10.64 3.08 -22.11
CA LEU A 103 -9.74 3.99 -22.79
C LEU A 103 -9.35 3.22 -24.05
N PRO A 104 -9.65 3.72 -25.26
CA PRO A 104 -9.16 3.06 -26.46
C PRO A 104 -7.65 3.01 -26.29
N ALA A 105 -7.11 1.82 -25.99
CA ALA A 105 -5.70 1.57 -26.15
C ALA A 105 -5.46 1.99 -27.59
N ALA A 106 -4.76 3.11 -27.78
CA ALA A 106 -4.51 3.62 -29.12
C ALA A 106 -4.05 2.42 -29.92
N SER A 107 -4.78 2.05 -30.98
CA SER A 107 -4.56 0.81 -31.73
C SER A 107 -3.20 0.78 -32.45
N LYS A 108 -2.34 1.77 -32.15
CA LYS A 108 -0.95 1.84 -32.53
C LYS A 108 -0.15 1.01 -31.53
N GLY A 109 -0.06 -0.28 -31.86
CA GLY A 109 0.95 -1.18 -31.30
C GLY A 109 0.52 -1.85 -30.00
N SER A 110 0.56 -3.18 -29.99
CA SER A 110 0.75 -3.87 -28.73
C SER A 110 2.10 -3.41 -28.15
N PHE A 111 2.17 -3.18 -26.84
CA PHE A 111 3.45 -2.95 -26.15
C PHE A 111 4.46 -4.11 -26.37
N GLY A 112 4.00 -5.24 -26.91
CA GLY A 112 4.81 -6.41 -27.26
C GLY A 112 5.62 -6.31 -28.57
N GLY A 113 5.61 -5.17 -29.28
CA GLY A 113 6.32 -5.04 -30.57
C GLY A 113 7.22 -3.82 -30.74
N GLU A 114 6.89 -2.68 -30.11
CA GLU A 114 7.57 -1.40 -30.42
C GLU A 114 8.91 -1.19 -29.70
N TYR A 115 9.18 -1.94 -28.62
CA TYR A 115 10.36 -1.73 -27.77
C TYR A 115 11.20 -2.99 -27.55
N GLY A 116 11.23 -3.92 -28.52
CA GLY A 116 11.94 -5.19 -28.34
C GLY A 116 11.50 -5.95 -27.08
N TRP A 117 12.25 -6.98 -26.70
CA TRP A 117 11.91 -7.87 -25.57
C TRP A 117 12.02 -7.20 -24.18
N VAL A 118 12.43 -5.93 -24.09
CA VAL A 118 12.76 -5.24 -22.82
C VAL A 118 12.14 -3.84 -22.78
N SER A 119 11.25 -3.59 -21.81
CA SER A 119 10.55 -2.32 -21.62
C SER A 119 11.50 -1.10 -21.57
N PRO A 120 11.15 0.06 -22.19
CA PRO A 120 11.92 1.30 -22.11
C PRO A 120 12.21 1.76 -20.69
N PHE A 121 11.25 1.52 -19.78
CA PHE A 121 11.43 1.79 -18.36
C PHE A 121 12.61 1.02 -17.79
N VAL A 122 12.76 -0.26 -18.13
CA VAL A 122 13.89 -1.09 -17.68
C VAL A 122 15.21 -0.59 -18.28
N ILE A 123 15.18 -0.07 -19.51
CA ILE A 123 16.36 0.52 -20.16
C ILE A 123 16.81 1.80 -19.46
N GLU A 124 15.88 2.70 -19.12
CA GLU A 124 16.18 3.94 -18.40
C GLU A 124 16.65 3.64 -16.97
N VAL A 125 15.95 2.78 -16.23
CA VAL A 125 16.37 2.36 -14.88
C VAL A 125 17.78 1.74 -14.91
N ARG A 126 18.10 0.91 -15.92
CA ARG A 126 19.46 0.37 -16.09
C ARG A 126 20.48 1.50 -16.27
N ARG A 127 20.16 2.53 -17.07
CA ARG A 127 21.03 3.68 -17.33
C ARG A 127 21.26 4.51 -16.06
N ASP A 128 20.19 4.84 -15.36
CA ASP A 128 20.24 5.61 -14.11
C ASP A 128 21.04 4.89 -13.02
N LEU A 129 20.93 3.56 -12.97
CA LEU A 129 21.70 2.75 -12.03
C LEU A 129 23.15 2.50 -12.48
N GLY A 130 23.52 2.91 -13.70
CA GLY A 130 24.84 2.72 -14.29
C GLY A 130 25.19 1.25 -14.54
N LEU A 131 24.19 0.39 -14.74
CA LEU A 131 24.37 -1.05 -14.90
C LEU A 131 24.69 -1.42 -16.34
N LYS A 132 25.66 -2.31 -16.54
CA LYS A 132 25.88 -2.94 -17.85
C LYS A 132 24.87 -4.08 -18.10
N PRO A 133 24.62 -4.48 -19.37
CA PRO A 133 23.67 -5.57 -19.70
C PRO A 133 24.00 -6.94 -19.09
N ASP A 134 25.25 -7.19 -18.72
CA ASP A 134 25.77 -8.36 -18.02
C ASP A 134 25.65 -8.25 -16.49
N GLU A 135 25.41 -7.05 -15.97
CA GLU A 135 25.21 -6.77 -14.54
C GLU A 135 23.73 -6.73 -14.13
N LEU A 136 22.83 -7.09 -15.05
CA LEU A 136 21.41 -7.17 -14.76
C LEU A 136 21.12 -8.27 -13.74
N PRO A 137 20.10 -8.07 -12.86
CA PRO A 137 19.67 -9.08 -11.88
C PRO A 137 19.41 -10.48 -12.45
N SER A 138 18.97 -10.57 -13.70
CA SER A 138 18.71 -11.85 -14.39
C SER A 138 19.98 -12.68 -14.66
N LYS A 139 21.15 -12.03 -14.71
CA LYS A 139 22.44 -12.67 -14.94
C LYS A 139 23.33 -12.68 -13.70
N ARG A 140 23.11 -11.72 -12.80
CA ARG A 140 23.88 -11.49 -11.57
C ARG A 140 22.94 -11.29 -10.39
N PRO A 141 22.33 -12.37 -9.87
CA PRO A 141 21.40 -12.28 -8.75
C PRO A 141 22.05 -11.72 -7.47
N ASP A 142 23.39 -11.81 -7.34
CA ASP A 142 24.18 -11.21 -6.27
C ASP A 142 24.02 -9.69 -6.15
N ILE A 143 23.58 -9.01 -7.23
CA ILE A 143 23.34 -7.57 -7.23
C ILE A 143 21.98 -7.18 -6.62
N ILE A 144 21.02 -8.10 -6.58
CA ILE A 144 19.63 -7.83 -6.14
C ILE A 144 19.61 -7.20 -4.74
N PRO A 145 20.33 -7.73 -3.74
CA PRO A 145 20.41 -7.10 -2.43
C PRO A 145 20.86 -5.63 -2.46
N LYS A 146 21.81 -5.28 -3.34
CA LYS A 146 22.33 -3.91 -3.47
C LYS A 146 21.29 -2.98 -4.12
N LEU A 147 20.56 -3.48 -5.11
CA LEU A 147 19.49 -2.72 -5.78
C LEU A 147 18.32 -2.46 -4.83
N VAL A 148 17.92 -3.46 -4.06
CA VAL A 148 16.89 -3.32 -3.02
C VAL A 148 17.29 -2.23 -2.00
N GLU A 149 18.53 -2.19 -1.55
CA GLU A 149 18.98 -1.13 -0.64
C GLU A 149 19.00 0.26 -1.29
N LYS A 150 19.38 0.37 -2.56
CA LYS A 150 19.32 1.64 -3.29
C LYS A 150 17.87 2.11 -3.44
N ALA A 151 16.96 1.22 -3.82
CA ALA A 151 15.54 1.53 -3.95
C ALA A 151 14.92 1.93 -2.60
N ALA A 152 15.19 1.19 -1.53
CA ALA A 152 14.74 1.51 -0.18
C ALA A 152 15.22 2.91 0.27
N ARG A 153 16.47 3.28 -0.03
CA ARG A 153 16.97 4.65 0.24
C ARG A 153 16.25 5.71 -0.60
N GLY A 154 15.99 5.43 -1.87
CA GLY A 154 15.24 6.33 -2.74
C GLY A 154 13.82 6.59 -2.22
N ILE A 155 13.10 5.54 -1.81
CA ILE A 155 11.77 5.64 -1.20
C ILE A 155 11.81 6.54 0.04
N ILE A 156 12.78 6.32 0.95
CA ILE A 156 12.92 7.14 2.16
C ILE A 156 13.26 8.59 1.82
N ALA A 157 14.12 8.83 0.83
CA ALA A 157 14.50 10.18 0.41
C ALA A 157 13.30 10.95 -0.15
N GLU A 158 12.51 10.31 -1.01
CA GLU A 158 11.28 10.88 -1.55
C GLU A 158 10.23 11.14 -0.45
N GLY A 159 10.04 10.17 0.44
CA GLY A 159 9.13 10.32 1.59
C GLY A 159 9.46 11.52 2.48
N LYS A 160 10.75 11.83 2.66
CA LYS A 160 11.17 13.05 3.36
C LYS A 160 10.82 14.32 2.61
N LEU A 161 10.87 14.30 1.28
CA LEU A 161 10.56 15.46 0.43
C LEU A 161 9.06 15.78 0.45
N ILE A 162 8.20 14.77 0.54
CA ILE A 162 6.74 14.92 0.59
C ILE A 162 6.16 14.88 2.02
N GLU A 163 7.00 14.96 3.06
CA GLU A 163 6.60 14.92 4.48
C GLU A 163 5.83 13.64 4.89
N LYS A 164 6.11 12.51 4.21
CA LYS A 164 5.56 11.17 4.49
C LYS A 164 6.65 10.19 4.90
N ARG A 165 7.41 10.57 5.92
CA ARG A 165 8.63 9.86 6.35
C ARG A 165 8.32 8.46 6.90
N TYR A 166 7.35 8.32 7.79
CA TYR A 166 6.98 7.05 8.42
C TYR A 166 6.42 6.06 7.40
N GLU A 167 5.52 6.52 6.53
CA GLU A 167 5.01 5.69 5.43
C GLU A 167 6.16 5.18 4.53
N ALA A 168 7.10 6.05 4.17
CA ALA A 168 8.24 5.69 3.34
C ALA A 168 9.23 4.76 4.05
N GLU A 169 9.49 4.95 5.35
CA GLU A 169 10.31 4.04 6.15
C GLU A 169 9.69 2.64 6.23
N GLU A 170 8.36 2.54 6.39
CA GLU A 170 7.68 1.24 6.38
C GLU A 170 7.71 0.55 5.02
N LEU A 171 7.45 1.28 3.93
CA LEU A 171 7.60 0.74 2.58
C LEU A 171 9.01 0.24 2.30
N ALA A 172 10.03 1.00 2.71
CA ALA A 172 11.41 0.61 2.56
C ALA A 172 11.75 -0.64 3.38
N ASN A 173 11.20 -0.79 4.58
CA ASN A 173 11.39 -1.99 5.41
C ASN A 173 10.72 -3.21 4.78
N MET A 174 9.48 -3.08 4.29
CA MET A 174 8.81 -4.15 3.55
C MET A 174 9.62 -4.62 2.34
N LEU A 175 10.20 -3.68 1.60
CA LEU A 175 11.07 -4.00 0.46
C LEU A 175 12.33 -4.76 0.92
N ARG A 176 12.95 -4.32 2.02
CA ARG A 176 14.12 -5.00 2.61
C ARG A 176 13.81 -6.39 3.14
N GLU A 177 12.61 -6.65 3.64
CA GLU A 177 12.20 -8.00 4.07
C GLU A 177 12.16 -9.00 2.90
N GLN A 178 11.92 -8.51 1.67
CA GLN A 178 11.95 -9.35 0.47
C GLN A 178 13.34 -9.43 -0.18
N LYS A 179 14.34 -8.73 0.35
CA LYS A 179 15.68 -8.53 -0.24
C LYS A 179 16.36 -9.82 -0.68
N ASN A 180 16.20 -10.89 0.08
CA ASN A 180 16.87 -12.17 -0.16
C ASN A 180 15.98 -13.20 -0.87
N LYS A 181 14.71 -12.88 -1.16
CA LYS A 181 13.79 -13.83 -1.82
C LYS A 181 13.99 -13.93 -3.33
N GLY A 182 14.77 -13.02 -3.91
CA GLY A 182 15.11 -13.03 -5.34
C GLY A 182 16.46 -13.67 -5.66
N VAL A 183 17.16 -14.21 -4.66
CA VAL A 183 18.44 -14.93 -4.81
C VAL A 183 18.18 -16.42 -4.88
#